data_AF-A0A2D6Q7A7-F1
#
_entry.id   AF-A0A2D6Q7A7-F1
#
_cell.length_a   1.000
_cell.length_b   1.000
_cell.length_c   1.000
_cell.angle_alpha   90.00
_cell.angle_beta   90.00
_cell.angle_gamma   90.00
#
_symmetry.space_group_name_H-M   'P 1'
#
loop_
_entity.id
_entity.type
_entity.pdbx_description
1 polymer ?
#
loop_
_entity_poly.entity_id
_entity_poly.type
_entity_poly.pdbx_seq_one_letter_code
_entity_poly.pdbx_strand_id
1 'polypeptide(L)'
;MDYNQGKSLIEQKVEDFSANKKEYLSHNFNEARARARFIDPFFHALGWDFEQTNLKMSQWDVLREYSDHNTTKRPDYAFQIGGELKFFVEAKAPWVPLTNKEPVFQAKRYAFSTNGKAPIIVLTDFEEFRVFNALKKPDFNLPLEGVLKQYDLTYEKYLDKWDLLYDHFSREAVADGSLEELKGKLTKKTKTLDREFLEEITQWREMLARNIAIRNTDLTVDELNVSVQRILDRIIFIRNLEDRHIEQEGRLLAVAETKTDIYSKLVPVFRNLDRDYNGLLFKKHFSEKLVVDDKVLIYIIKHLSWPLSPYQFDVIEPEILGRIYEKFLGSKIRLTAGHRAKVEEKPAVRKAGGVYYTPQYIVDYIVKNTVGEKIKGKSPMDIADIKIVDPACGSGSFLLGAFDYLMNYHVEWYGINRGKRSYKKDWYLTTDEDIRLSVEKKADILKNNLYGVDIDREATEVSIMSLYLKLLDEGFDKGQAMLFLKGHVLPDMSENIKCGNSLIGSDYFDGQNISLFDNEEVKKSKCF
;
A
#
# COMPACT_ATOMS: atom_id res chain seq x y z
N MET A 1 1.73 1.15 33.17
CA MET A 1 1.98 2.10 34.26
C MET A 1 0.66 2.78 34.57
N ASP A 2 0.29 2.97 35.84
CA ASP A 2 -0.97 3.64 36.16
C ASP A 2 -0.89 5.16 36.00
N TYR A 3 -2.04 5.86 36.02
CA TYR A 3 -2.13 7.31 35.83
C TYR A 3 -1.16 8.11 36.73
N ASN A 4 -1.05 7.77 38.02
CA ASN A 4 -0.26 8.55 38.98
C ASN A 4 1.23 8.30 38.80
N GLN A 5 1.61 7.04 38.56
CA GLN A 5 2.98 6.66 38.23
C GLN A 5 3.44 7.33 36.94
N GLY A 6 2.59 7.32 35.92
CA GLY A 6 2.84 7.96 34.64
C GLY A 6 3.06 9.46 34.77
N LYS A 7 2.16 10.15 35.50
CA LYS A 7 2.27 11.59 35.78
C LYS A 7 3.60 11.94 36.46
N SER A 8 3.98 11.17 37.49
CA SER A 8 5.23 11.39 38.21
C SER A 8 6.46 11.16 37.32
N LEU A 9 6.43 10.17 36.42
CA LEU A 9 7.51 9.96 35.45
C LEU A 9 7.62 11.15 34.48
N ILE A 10 6.50 11.68 33.98
CA ILE A 10 6.54 12.87 33.10
C ILE A 10 7.07 14.10 33.83
N GLU A 11 6.70 14.30 35.09
CA GLU A 11 7.23 15.39 35.92
C GLU A 11 8.77 15.34 35.98
N GLN A 12 9.33 14.17 36.28
CA GLN A 12 10.79 13.97 36.27
C GLN A 12 11.43 14.26 34.90
N LYS A 13 10.75 13.90 33.80
CA LYS A 13 11.25 14.15 32.44
C LYS A 13 11.19 15.62 32.04
N VAL A 14 10.15 16.33 32.47
CA VAL A 14 10.00 17.78 32.28
C VAL A 14 11.09 18.53 33.05
N GLU A 15 11.38 18.12 34.29
CA GLU A 15 12.46 18.68 35.10
C GLU A 15 13.85 18.42 34.46
N ASP A 16 14.11 17.20 34.02
CA ASP A 16 15.36 16.83 33.33
C ASP A 16 15.56 17.66 32.04
N PHE A 17 14.51 17.76 31.22
CA PHE A 17 14.57 18.55 30.00
C PHE A 17 14.81 20.04 30.29
N SER A 18 14.12 20.59 31.31
CA SER A 18 14.31 21.98 31.74
C SER A 18 15.76 22.25 32.17
N ALA A 19 16.31 21.37 33.02
CA ALA A 19 17.65 21.53 33.58
C ALA A 19 18.75 21.48 32.51
N ASN A 20 18.54 20.68 31.46
CA ASN A 20 19.53 20.39 30.42
C ASN A 20 19.11 20.92 29.03
N LYS A 21 18.13 21.86 28.96
CA LYS A 21 17.51 22.34 27.70
C LYS A 21 18.52 22.75 26.63
N LYS A 22 19.60 23.44 27.03
CA LYS A 22 20.65 23.89 26.09
C LYS A 22 21.41 22.73 25.43
N GLU A 23 21.62 21.64 26.15
CA GLU A 23 22.27 20.44 25.62
C GLU A 23 21.35 19.71 24.65
N TYR A 24 20.07 19.52 25.03
CA TYR A 24 19.11 18.78 24.22
C TYR A 24 18.68 19.50 22.94
N LEU A 25 18.71 20.83 22.94
CA LEU A 25 18.51 21.65 21.73
C LEU A 25 19.78 21.77 20.85
N SER A 26 20.88 21.09 21.19
CA SER A 26 22.09 21.11 20.37
C SER A 26 22.06 20.02 19.29
N HIS A 27 22.76 20.25 18.18
CA HIS A 27 22.90 19.25 17.10
C HIS A 27 23.59 17.94 17.55
N ASN A 28 24.24 17.93 18.72
CA ASN A 28 24.86 16.73 19.30
C ASN A 28 23.84 15.79 19.95
N PHE A 29 22.63 16.28 20.24
CA PHE A 29 21.52 15.49 20.75
C PHE A 29 20.62 15.09 19.58
N ASN A 30 20.81 13.86 19.10
CA ASN A 30 20.11 13.34 17.94
C ASN A 30 18.77 12.69 18.30
N GLU A 31 17.99 12.38 17.27
CA GLU A 31 16.66 11.78 17.40
C GLU A 31 16.67 10.46 18.18
N ALA A 32 17.66 9.58 17.96
CA ALA A 32 17.80 8.33 18.72
C ALA A 32 17.94 8.57 20.24
N ARG A 33 18.69 9.60 20.64
CA ARG A 33 18.81 9.98 22.06
C ARG A 33 17.52 10.60 22.59
N ALA A 34 16.84 11.43 21.80
CA ALA A 34 15.53 11.98 22.17
C ALA A 34 14.49 10.87 22.39
N ARG A 35 14.45 9.90 21.48
CA ARG A 35 13.61 8.69 21.58
C ARG A 35 13.85 7.94 22.90
N ALA A 36 15.09 7.48 23.11
CA ALA A 36 15.42 6.68 24.29
C ALA A 36 15.28 7.45 25.63
N ARG A 37 15.63 8.74 25.67
CA ARG A 37 15.65 9.50 26.93
C ARG A 37 14.28 10.05 27.31
N PHE A 38 13.45 10.40 26.33
CA PHE A 38 12.24 11.18 26.55
C PHE A 38 10.98 10.57 25.93
N ILE A 39 10.99 10.22 24.64
CA ILE A 39 9.78 9.81 23.91
C ILE A 39 9.33 8.39 24.32
N ASP A 40 10.24 7.42 24.38
CA ASP A 40 9.95 6.07 24.87
C ASP A 40 9.39 6.12 26.30
N PRO A 41 10.04 6.82 27.27
CA PRO A 41 9.47 7.03 28.60
C PRO A 41 8.12 7.75 28.62
N PHE A 42 7.87 8.67 27.68
CA PHE A 42 6.61 9.40 27.62
C PHE A 42 5.44 8.47 27.29
N PHE A 43 5.59 7.63 26.26
CA PHE A 43 4.56 6.65 25.93
C PHE A 43 4.51 5.49 26.94
N HIS A 44 5.63 5.16 27.59
CA HIS A 44 5.62 4.23 28.72
C HIS A 44 4.80 4.76 29.91
N ALA A 45 4.89 6.06 30.20
CA ALA A 45 4.05 6.74 31.19
C ALA A 45 2.56 6.68 30.85
N LEU A 46 2.23 6.63 29.56
CA LEU A 46 0.88 6.41 29.04
C LEU A 46 0.45 4.93 29.04
N GLY A 47 1.26 4.03 29.61
CA GLY A 47 0.91 2.62 29.78
C GLY A 47 1.25 1.73 28.58
N TRP A 48 1.97 2.23 27.57
CA TRP A 48 2.45 1.41 26.47
C TRP A 48 3.71 0.62 26.88
N ASP A 49 3.71 -0.67 26.56
CA ASP A 49 4.86 -1.54 26.79
C ASP A 49 5.76 -1.54 25.55
N PHE A 50 7.03 -1.22 25.73
CA PHE A 50 8.05 -1.21 24.68
C PHE A 50 8.91 -2.48 24.68
N GLU A 51 8.96 -3.19 25.81
CA GLU A 51 9.72 -4.43 25.97
C GLU A 51 8.94 -5.61 25.39
N GLN A 52 7.63 -5.68 25.64
CA GLN A 52 6.66 -6.61 25.01
C GLN A 52 7.11 -8.08 25.00
N THR A 53 7.97 -8.45 25.96
CA THR A 53 8.73 -9.71 26.01
C THR A 53 7.86 -10.97 26.10
N ASN A 54 6.59 -10.82 26.47
CA ASN A 54 5.62 -11.91 26.64
C ASN A 54 4.61 -12.02 25.49
N LEU A 55 4.71 -11.17 24.46
CA LEU A 55 3.80 -11.13 23.32
C LEU A 55 4.52 -11.55 22.04
N LYS A 56 3.81 -12.25 21.14
CA LYS A 56 4.29 -12.41 19.76
C LYS A 56 4.30 -11.04 19.07
N MET A 57 5.19 -10.80 18.09
CA MET A 57 5.25 -9.49 17.41
C MET A 57 3.93 -9.10 16.73
N SER A 58 3.20 -10.09 16.21
CA SER A 58 1.84 -9.88 15.66
C SER A 58 0.83 -9.36 16.69
N GLN A 59 1.19 -9.40 17.97
CA GLN A 59 0.40 -8.94 19.11
C GLN A 59 1.05 -7.75 19.82
N TRP A 60 2.18 -7.25 19.34
CA TRP A 60 2.82 -6.07 19.92
C TRP A 60 1.91 -4.86 19.76
N ASP A 61 1.66 -4.15 20.85
CA ASP A 61 0.91 -2.91 20.85
C ASP A 61 1.77 -1.74 20.33
N VAL A 62 3.11 -1.85 20.38
CA VAL A 62 4.03 -0.84 19.83
C VAL A 62 5.02 -1.47 18.84
N LEU A 63 4.98 -1.02 17.60
CA LEU A 63 5.97 -1.38 16.58
C LEU A 63 6.98 -0.24 16.45
N ARG A 64 8.27 -0.53 16.72
CA ARG A 64 9.39 0.40 16.60
C ARG A 64 10.22 0.13 15.35
N GLU A 65 10.63 1.20 14.69
CA GLU A 65 11.62 1.11 13.62
C GLU A 65 13.04 1.36 14.15
N TYR A 66 13.89 0.33 14.10
CA TYR A 66 15.34 0.49 14.19
C TYR A 66 15.90 0.79 12.80
N SER A 67 15.92 2.07 12.41
CA SER A 67 16.54 2.49 11.15
C SER A 67 18.07 2.52 11.28
N ASP A 68 18.76 1.61 10.58
CA ASP A 68 20.14 1.83 10.18
C ASP A 68 20.17 2.98 9.16
N HIS A 69 20.98 4.00 9.45
CA HIS A 69 21.20 5.24 8.71
C HIS A 69 20.89 5.23 7.19
N ASN A 70 19.74 5.81 6.79
CA ASN A 70 19.43 6.53 5.53
C ASN A 70 18.00 6.35 4.97
N THR A 71 17.04 5.78 5.70
CA THR A 71 15.67 5.57 5.18
C THR A 71 14.66 6.49 5.87
N THR A 72 14.00 7.36 5.09
CA THR A 72 13.04 8.38 5.56
C THR A 72 11.60 7.87 5.71
N LYS A 73 11.35 6.56 5.88
CA LYS A 73 10.16 6.00 5.19
C LYS A 73 9.16 5.14 5.95
N ARG A 74 9.30 4.97 7.25
CA ARG A 74 8.18 4.55 8.09
C ARG A 74 8.16 5.39 9.37
N PRO A 75 6.98 5.57 9.98
CA PRO A 75 6.90 6.32 11.22
C PRO A 75 7.74 5.62 12.29
N ASP A 76 8.44 6.39 13.11
CA ASP A 76 9.28 5.86 14.18
C ASP A 76 8.54 4.85 15.07
N TYR A 77 7.25 5.10 15.27
CA TYR A 77 6.36 4.23 16.02
C TYR A 77 5.01 4.07 15.35
N ALA A 78 4.51 2.84 15.34
CA ALA A 78 3.13 2.52 15.06
C ALA A 78 2.48 1.88 16.29
N PHE A 79 1.40 2.48 16.78
CA PHE A 79 0.67 2.03 17.95
C PHE A 79 -0.59 1.29 17.51
N GLN A 80 -0.77 0.06 17.99
CA GLN A 80 -1.87 -0.82 17.61
C GLN A 80 -2.51 -1.48 18.83
N ILE A 81 -3.76 -1.92 18.69
CA ILE A 81 -4.47 -2.72 19.69
C ILE A 81 -5.02 -3.94 18.98
N GLY A 82 -4.63 -5.14 19.44
CA GLY A 82 -5.08 -6.39 18.83
C GLY A 82 -4.67 -6.53 17.36
N GLY A 83 -3.54 -5.95 16.96
CA GLY A 83 -3.06 -5.92 15.57
C GLY A 83 -3.72 -4.85 14.69
N GLU A 84 -4.65 -4.05 15.22
CA GLU A 84 -5.26 -2.94 14.48
C GLU A 84 -4.53 -1.63 14.80
N LEU A 85 -3.91 -1.03 13.79
CA LEU A 85 -3.25 0.26 13.87
C LEU A 85 -4.22 1.36 14.35
N LYS A 86 -3.81 2.13 15.36
CA LYS A 86 -4.60 3.21 15.97
C LYS A 86 -4.06 4.59 15.66
N PHE A 87 -2.75 4.80 15.80
CA PHE A 87 -2.08 6.06 15.45
C PHE A 87 -0.58 5.84 15.24
N PHE A 88 0.07 6.85 14.66
CA PHE A 88 1.52 6.88 14.47
C PHE A 88 2.17 7.93 15.38
N VAL A 89 3.45 7.75 15.64
CA VAL A 89 4.32 8.79 16.20
C VAL A 89 5.55 8.91 15.32
N GLU A 90 5.82 10.14 14.88
CA GLU A 90 7.07 10.53 14.23
C GLU A 90 7.91 11.31 15.24
N ALA A 91 9.12 10.82 15.51
CA ALA A 91 10.07 11.49 16.36
C ALA A 91 10.97 12.43 15.55
N LYS A 92 11.45 13.49 16.18
CA LYS A 92 12.55 14.31 15.66
C LYS A 92 13.56 14.62 16.76
N ALA A 93 14.72 15.10 16.34
CA ALA A 93 15.66 15.71 17.28
C ALA A 93 15.12 17.08 17.74
N PRO A 94 15.30 17.48 19.02
CA PRO A 94 14.74 18.73 19.58
C PRO A 94 15.18 20.02 18.88
N TRP A 95 16.25 19.98 18.09
CA TRP A 95 16.73 21.12 17.32
C TRP A 95 16.05 21.27 15.95
N VAL A 96 15.15 20.35 15.58
CA VAL A 96 14.37 20.38 14.34
C VAL A 96 12.99 20.94 14.66
N PRO A 97 12.67 22.20 14.26
CA PRO A 97 11.34 22.76 14.52
C PRO A 97 10.23 21.90 13.92
N LEU A 98 9.25 21.48 14.72
CA LEU A 98 8.11 20.68 14.25
C LEU A 98 7.04 21.52 13.53
N THR A 99 7.39 22.76 13.16
CA THR A 99 6.64 23.64 12.25
C THR A 99 7.22 23.62 10.82
N ASN A 100 8.40 23.01 10.64
CA ASN A 100 9.03 22.88 9.34
C ASN A 100 8.17 22.03 8.39
N LYS A 101 8.17 22.41 7.11
CA LYS A 101 7.33 21.77 6.08
C LYS A 101 7.62 20.29 5.92
N GLU A 102 8.90 19.91 5.84
CA GLU A 102 9.31 18.53 5.54
C GLU A 102 8.91 17.53 6.63
N PRO A 103 9.24 17.71 7.93
CA PRO A 103 8.82 16.77 8.98
C PRO A 103 7.31 16.66 9.11
N VAL A 104 6.59 17.78 9.02
CA VAL A 104 5.13 17.79 9.14
C VAL A 104 4.48 17.10 7.95
N PHE A 105 4.98 17.35 6.73
CA PHE A 105 4.48 16.69 5.54
C PHE A 105 4.77 15.18 5.58
N GLN A 106 5.98 14.78 5.95
CA GLN A 106 6.36 13.37 6.13
C GLN A 106 5.41 12.66 7.09
N ALA A 107 5.21 13.20 8.29
CA ALA A 107 4.30 12.65 9.28
C ALA A 107 2.88 12.47 8.72
N LYS A 108 2.31 13.53 8.15
CA LYS A 108 0.93 13.48 7.62
C LYS A 108 0.75 12.49 6.47
N ARG A 109 1.78 12.22 5.66
CA ARG A 109 1.73 11.22 4.57
C ARG A 109 1.46 9.82 5.10
N TYR A 110 2.07 9.42 6.20
CA TYR A 110 1.85 8.09 6.80
C TYR A 110 0.38 7.92 7.20
N ALA A 111 -0.13 8.83 8.00
CA ALA A 111 -1.50 8.77 8.49
C ALA A 111 -2.54 8.89 7.36
N PHE A 112 -2.30 9.76 6.36
CA PHE A 112 -3.16 9.86 5.18
C PHE A 112 -3.17 8.55 4.36
N SER A 113 -2.02 7.86 4.30
CA SER A 113 -1.84 6.61 3.57
C SER A 113 -2.64 5.42 4.13
N THR A 114 -3.13 5.53 5.37
CA THR A 114 -4.01 4.52 5.99
C THR A 114 -5.46 4.58 5.50
N ASN A 115 -5.78 5.52 4.60
CA ASN A 115 -7.12 5.72 4.06
C ASN A 115 -8.20 5.89 5.15
N GLY A 116 -7.84 6.59 6.23
CA GLY A 116 -8.74 6.93 7.33
C GLY A 116 -8.87 5.88 8.44
N LYS A 117 -8.15 4.75 8.35
CA LYS A 117 -8.10 3.76 9.45
C LYS A 117 -7.42 4.35 10.70
N ALA A 118 -6.26 4.98 10.51
CA ALA A 118 -5.48 5.63 11.57
C ALA A 118 -5.02 7.02 11.10
N PRO A 119 -5.93 8.02 11.06
CA PRO A 119 -5.61 9.35 10.55
C PRO A 119 -4.93 10.24 11.59
N ILE A 120 -4.75 9.76 12.83
CA ILE A 120 -4.10 10.51 13.91
C ILE A 120 -2.61 10.22 13.86
N ILE A 121 -1.80 11.28 13.85
CA ILE A 121 -0.36 11.18 14.01
C ILE A 121 0.16 12.23 15.00
N VAL A 122 1.05 11.78 15.88
CA VAL A 122 1.83 12.63 16.77
C VAL A 122 3.17 12.93 16.10
N LEU A 123 3.56 14.19 16.07
CA LEU A 123 4.92 14.63 15.74
C LEU A 123 5.51 15.23 17.01
N THR A 124 6.60 14.65 17.51
CA THR A 124 7.21 15.11 18.77
C THR A 124 8.72 14.94 18.80
N ASP A 125 9.38 15.84 19.51
CA ASP A 125 10.78 15.74 19.90
C ASP A 125 10.93 15.85 21.44
N PHE A 126 9.82 15.64 22.15
CA PHE A 126 9.58 15.96 23.56
C PHE A 126 9.58 17.44 23.93
N GLU A 127 10.27 18.34 23.21
CA GLU A 127 10.15 19.79 23.47
C GLU A 127 8.79 20.30 23.00
N GLU A 128 8.40 19.86 21.81
CA GLU A 128 7.11 20.08 21.17
C GLU A 128 6.37 18.74 21.04
N PHE A 129 5.07 18.76 21.29
CA PHE A 129 4.15 17.65 21.02
C PHE A 129 3.02 18.21 20.16
N ARG A 130 2.86 17.68 18.95
CA ARG A 130 1.83 18.11 18.00
C ARG A 130 1.04 16.92 17.52
N VAL A 131 -0.28 17.01 17.62
CA VAL A 131 -1.19 16.01 17.05
C VAL A 131 -1.84 16.56 15.79
N PHE A 132 -1.79 15.77 14.72
CA PHE A 132 -2.46 16.07 13.45
C PHE A 132 -3.56 15.06 13.17
N ASN A 133 -4.66 15.55 12.60
CA ASN A 133 -5.63 14.73 11.90
C ASN A 133 -5.39 14.83 10.39
N ALA A 134 -4.89 13.74 9.82
CA ALA A 134 -4.52 13.60 8.42
C ALA A 134 -5.59 12.88 7.57
N LEU A 135 -6.88 13.06 7.88
CA LEU A 135 -7.98 12.56 7.02
C LEU A 135 -8.00 13.21 5.64
N LYS A 136 -7.45 14.42 5.52
CA LYS A 136 -7.32 15.16 4.27
C LYS A 136 -5.92 15.01 3.71
N LYS A 137 -5.82 15.09 2.38
CA LYS A 137 -4.55 15.13 1.66
C LYS A 137 -3.64 16.21 2.27
N PRO A 138 -2.40 15.88 2.65
CA PRO A 138 -1.45 16.87 3.16
C PRO A 138 -1.05 17.84 2.04
N ASP A 139 -0.97 19.13 2.39
CA ASP A 139 -0.40 20.17 1.53
C ASP A 139 0.96 20.59 2.09
N PHE A 140 2.00 20.45 1.28
CA PHE A 140 3.38 20.80 1.63
C PHE A 140 3.54 22.29 1.99
N ASN A 141 2.69 23.16 1.43
CA ASN A 141 2.73 24.60 1.67
C ASN A 141 1.91 25.04 2.88
N LEU A 142 1.05 24.16 3.41
CA LEU A 142 0.21 24.40 4.58
C LEU A 142 0.49 23.35 5.67
N PRO A 143 1.71 23.33 6.27
CA PRO A 143 2.12 22.27 7.17
C PRO A 143 1.16 22.12 8.36
N LEU A 144 0.77 23.23 9.00
CA LEU A 144 -0.09 23.24 10.18
C LEU A 144 -1.57 22.96 9.91
N GLU A 145 -2.00 22.76 8.66
CA GLU A 145 -3.38 22.37 8.40
C GLU A 145 -3.67 21.00 9.05
N GLY A 146 -4.77 20.88 9.77
CA GLY A 146 -5.16 19.64 10.45
C GLY A 146 -4.52 19.43 11.82
N VAL A 147 -3.73 20.40 12.33
CA VAL A 147 -3.26 20.37 13.72
C VAL A 147 -4.44 20.48 14.68
N LEU A 148 -4.45 19.64 15.71
CA LEU A 148 -5.41 19.68 16.80
C LEU A 148 -4.86 20.62 17.88
N LYS A 149 -5.35 21.87 17.90
CA LYS A 149 -4.80 22.96 18.74
C LYS A 149 -4.68 22.63 20.23
N GLN A 150 -5.55 21.76 20.76
CA GLN A 150 -5.49 21.34 22.16
C GLN A 150 -4.26 20.46 22.48
N TYR A 151 -3.60 19.93 21.46
CA TYR A 151 -2.37 19.13 21.52
C TYR A 151 -1.22 19.78 20.75
N ASP A 152 -1.21 21.10 20.57
CA ASP A 152 -0.03 21.85 20.12
C ASP A 152 0.65 22.41 21.37
N LEU A 153 1.49 21.57 21.98
CA LEU A 153 2.01 21.76 23.33
C LEU A 153 3.53 21.84 23.33
N THR A 154 4.07 22.66 24.22
CA THR A 154 5.46 22.52 24.66
C THR A 154 5.52 21.67 25.94
N TYR A 155 6.68 21.12 26.25
CA TYR A 155 6.87 20.22 27.41
C TYR A 155 6.46 20.85 28.75
N GLU A 156 6.55 22.18 28.89
CA GLU A 156 6.10 22.89 30.10
C GLU A 156 4.59 22.75 30.35
N LYS A 157 3.82 22.32 29.35
CA LYS A 157 2.36 22.12 29.43
C LYS A 157 1.94 20.69 29.66
N TYR A 158 2.86 19.72 29.69
CA TYR A 158 2.49 18.32 29.82
C TYR A 158 1.78 18.00 31.13
N LEU A 159 2.23 18.56 32.26
CA LEU A 159 1.59 18.32 33.55
C LEU A 159 0.21 18.98 33.66
N ASP A 160 0.08 20.21 33.14
CA ASP A 160 -1.20 20.93 33.03
C ASP A 160 -2.22 20.19 32.14
N LYS A 161 -1.73 19.45 31.14
CA LYS A 161 -2.52 18.73 30.14
C LYS A 161 -2.47 17.22 30.30
N TRP A 162 -2.00 16.71 31.43
CA TRP A 162 -1.79 15.27 31.61
C TRP A 162 -3.09 14.49 31.49
N ASP A 163 -4.18 14.98 32.06
CA ASP A 163 -5.52 14.36 31.93
C ASP A 163 -5.90 14.21 30.46
N LEU A 164 -5.77 15.29 29.69
CA LEU A 164 -6.07 15.29 28.26
C LEU A 164 -5.21 14.29 27.47
N LEU A 165 -3.90 14.21 27.78
CA LEU A 165 -2.97 13.29 27.12
C LEU A 165 -3.27 11.84 27.49
N TYR A 166 -3.51 11.57 28.78
CA TYR A 166 -3.81 10.24 29.29
C TYR A 166 -5.16 9.73 28.77
N ASP A 167 -6.21 10.54 28.81
CA ASP A 167 -7.56 10.17 28.38
C ASP A 167 -7.67 9.91 26.87
N HIS A 168 -6.71 10.39 26.07
CA HIS A 168 -6.71 10.15 24.63
C HIS A 168 -5.64 9.19 24.14
N PHE A 169 -4.45 9.19 24.73
CA PHE A 169 -3.29 8.45 24.22
C PHE A 169 -2.80 7.35 25.17
N SER A 170 -3.40 7.17 26.35
CA SER A 170 -3.08 5.98 27.17
C SER A 170 -3.49 4.70 26.45
N ARG A 171 -2.75 3.62 26.71
CA ARG A 171 -3.05 2.31 26.12
C ARG A 171 -4.49 1.89 26.41
N GLU A 172 -4.94 2.04 27.66
CA GLU A 172 -6.31 1.70 28.04
C GLU A 172 -7.34 2.56 27.29
N ALA A 173 -7.17 3.88 27.27
CA ALA A 173 -8.14 4.77 26.62
C ALA A 173 -8.21 4.53 25.09
N VAL A 174 -7.07 4.27 24.44
CA VAL A 174 -7.01 3.95 23.02
C VAL A 174 -7.71 2.62 22.72
N ALA A 175 -7.56 1.62 23.59
CA ALA A 175 -8.29 0.35 23.48
C ALA A 175 -9.81 0.55 23.61
N ASP A 176 -10.24 1.52 24.43
CA ASP A 176 -11.64 1.91 24.62
C ASP A 176 -12.17 2.87 23.53
N GLY A 177 -11.33 3.25 22.55
CA GLY A 177 -11.74 4.02 21.38
C GLY A 177 -11.66 5.54 21.52
N SER A 178 -10.87 6.07 22.46
CA SER A 178 -10.68 7.51 22.70
C SER A 178 -10.35 8.34 21.44
N LEU A 179 -9.62 7.75 20.49
CA LEU A 179 -9.18 8.44 19.28
C LEU A 179 -10.32 8.68 18.28
N GLU A 180 -11.44 7.97 18.37
CA GLU A 180 -12.59 8.17 17.47
C GLU A 180 -13.14 9.60 17.55
N GLU A 181 -13.06 10.22 18.73
CA GLU A 181 -13.42 11.62 18.92
C GLU A 181 -12.49 12.56 18.14
N LEU A 182 -11.19 12.24 18.10
CA LEU A 182 -10.17 13.03 17.40
C LEU A 182 -10.22 12.85 15.88
N LYS A 183 -10.62 11.67 15.40
CA LYS A 183 -10.83 11.42 13.96
C LYS A 183 -11.90 12.36 13.40
N GLY A 184 -12.91 12.70 14.20
CA GLY A 184 -14.05 13.50 13.76
C GLY A 184 -14.92 12.75 12.73
N LYS A 185 -15.94 13.43 12.18
CA LYS A 185 -16.86 12.82 11.20
C LYS A 185 -16.39 13.06 9.77
N LEU A 186 -16.33 11.98 8.97
CA LEU A 186 -16.21 12.09 7.51
C LEU A 186 -17.39 12.89 6.96
N THR A 187 -17.10 14.07 6.41
CA THR A 187 -18.12 14.86 5.70
C THR A 187 -18.16 14.44 4.24
N LYS A 188 -19.26 14.73 3.52
CA LYS A 188 -19.31 14.51 2.05
C LYS A 188 -18.20 15.24 1.29
N LYS A 189 -17.60 16.29 1.87
CA LYS A 189 -16.50 17.06 1.27
C LYS A 189 -15.11 16.49 1.59
N THR A 190 -15.00 15.61 2.59
CA THR A 190 -13.71 14.97 2.91
C THR A 190 -13.43 13.91 1.86
N LYS A 191 -12.37 14.10 1.09
CA LYS A 191 -11.87 13.10 0.16
C LYS A 191 -10.83 12.24 0.87
N THR A 192 -11.14 10.97 0.97
CA THR A 192 -10.26 9.90 1.45
C THR A 192 -9.14 9.65 0.44
N LEU A 193 -8.08 8.96 0.87
CA LEU A 193 -6.95 8.62 -0.01
C LEU A 193 -7.41 7.94 -1.29
N ASP A 194 -8.32 6.97 -1.19
CA ASP A 194 -8.79 6.23 -2.37
C ASP A 194 -9.45 7.12 -3.42
N ARG A 195 -10.12 8.20 -2.99
CA ARG A 195 -10.74 9.19 -3.87
C ARG A 195 -9.71 10.14 -4.44
N GLU A 196 -8.83 10.69 -3.61
CA GLU A 196 -7.76 11.60 -4.04
C GLU A 196 -6.83 10.93 -5.05
N PHE A 197 -6.37 9.71 -4.76
CA PHE A 197 -5.47 8.98 -5.64
C PHE A 197 -6.17 8.56 -6.94
N LEU A 198 -7.45 8.15 -6.89
CA LEU A 198 -8.24 7.88 -8.09
C LEU A 198 -8.37 9.11 -8.99
N GLU A 199 -8.60 10.29 -8.42
CA GLU A 199 -8.69 11.52 -9.20
C GLU A 199 -7.35 11.84 -9.87
N GLU A 200 -6.23 11.70 -9.16
CA GLU A 200 -4.90 11.96 -9.73
C GLU A 200 -4.49 10.95 -10.80
N ILE A 201 -4.68 9.64 -10.58
CA ILE A 201 -4.38 8.63 -11.60
C ILE A 201 -5.27 8.83 -12.84
N THR A 202 -6.52 9.26 -12.67
CA THR A 202 -7.42 9.59 -13.79
C THR A 202 -6.91 10.81 -14.57
N GLN A 203 -6.41 11.85 -13.88
CA GLN A 203 -5.79 13.00 -14.52
C GLN A 203 -4.53 12.60 -15.29
N TRP A 204 -3.65 11.77 -14.70
CA TRP A 204 -2.45 11.27 -15.39
C TRP A 204 -2.79 10.42 -16.61
N ARG A 205 -3.85 9.60 -16.54
CA ARG A 205 -4.38 8.83 -17.68
C ARG A 205 -4.82 9.76 -18.79
N GLU A 206 -5.58 10.81 -18.48
CA GLU A 206 -6.03 11.77 -19.47
C GLU A 206 -4.84 12.52 -20.10
N MET A 207 -3.87 12.95 -19.30
CA MET A 207 -2.65 13.61 -19.78
C MET A 207 -1.87 12.72 -20.75
N LEU A 208 -1.62 11.46 -20.37
CA LEU A 208 -0.93 10.49 -21.23
C LEU A 208 -1.72 10.18 -22.48
N ALA A 209 -3.03 9.95 -22.36
CA ALA A 209 -3.88 9.62 -23.50
C ALA A 209 -3.88 10.74 -24.55
N ARG A 210 -4.03 12.00 -24.10
CA ARG A 210 -3.99 13.17 -24.99
C ARG A 210 -2.61 13.31 -25.65
N ASN A 211 -1.54 13.07 -24.89
CA ASN A 211 -0.19 13.20 -25.40
C ASN A 211 0.16 12.12 -26.43
N ILE A 212 -0.13 10.86 -26.11
CA ILE A 212 0.16 9.70 -26.95
C ILE A 212 -0.66 9.77 -28.24
N ALA A 213 -1.96 10.11 -28.16
CA ALA A 213 -2.81 10.23 -29.35
C ALA A 213 -2.24 11.22 -30.37
N ILE A 214 -1.88 12.44 -29.93
CA ILE A 214 -1.39 13.48 -30.85
C ILE A 214 -0.04 13.12 -31.48
N ARG A 215 0.80 12.35 -30.79
CA ARG A 215 2.17 12.02 -31.21
C ARG A 215 2.28 10.69 -31.96
N ASN A 216 1.24 9.85 -31.90
CA ASN A 216 1.22 8.51 -32.48
C ASN A 216 -0.12 8.31 -33.21
N THR A 217 -0.30 9.03 -34.32
CA THR A 217 -1.58 9.17 -35.03
C THR A 217 -2.13 7.87 -35.62
N ASP A 218 -1.28 6.86 -35.78
CA ASP A 218 -1.63 5.58 -36.38
C ASP A 218 -2.24 4.61 -35.35
N LEU A 219 -2.28 4.98 -34.06
CA LEU A 219 -2.85 4.14 -33.03
C LEU A 219 -4.37 4.05 -33.14
N THR A 220 -4.87 2.83 -33.07
CA THR A 220 -6.28 2.58 -32.81
C THR A 220 -6.66 3.01 -31.38
N VAL A 221 -7.96 3.19 -31.13
CA VAL A 221 -8.47 3.50 -29.79
C VAL A 221 -8.07 2.40 -28.79
N ASP A 222 -8.15 1.13 -29.19
CA ASP A 222 -7.80 0.00 -28.32
C ASP A 222 -6.30 0.00 -27.99
N GLU A 223 -5.43 0.22 -28.98
CA GLU A 223 -3.99 0.31 -28.75
C GLU A 223 -3.59 1.49 -27.87
N LEU A 224 -4.28 2.64 -28.02
CA LEU A 224 -4.09 3.79 -27.15
C LEU A 224 -4.48 3.46 -25.71
N ASN A 225 -5.63 2.82 -25.48
CA ASN A 225 -6.09 2.43 -24.14
C ASN A 225 -5.07 1.51 -23.47
N VAL A 226 -4.70 0.41 -24.12
CA VAL A 226 -3.77 -0.59 -23.57
C VAL A 226 -2.39 0.03 -23.34
N SER A 227 -1.93 0.95 -24.20
CA SER A 227 -0.64 1.62 -24.04
C SER A 227 -0.62 2.56 -22.83
N VAL A 228 -1.63 3.41 -22.67
CA VAL A 228 -1.72 4.34 -21.53
C VAL A 228 -1.79 3.56 -20.22
N GLN A 229 -2.63 2.53 -20.17
CA GLN A 229 -2.79 1.63 -19.02
C GLN A 229 -1.45 1.00 -18.65
N ARG A 230 -0.79 0.34 -19.62
CA ARG A 230 0.49 -0.34 -19.42
C ARG A 230 1.58 0.57 -18.88
N ILE A 231 1.66 1.80 -19.39
CA ILE A 231 2.68 2.77 -18.96
C ILE A 231 2.43 3.20 -17.51
N LEU A 232 1.19 3.55 -17.16
CA LEU A 232 0.85 3.96 -15.80
C LEU A 232 1.05 2.84 -14.79
N ASP A 233 0.55 1.64 -15.11
CA ASP A 233 0.64 0.49 -14.21
C ASP A 233 2.09 0.14 -13.92
N ARG A 234 2.98 0.18 -14.93
CA ARG A 234 4.43 -0.02 -14.73
C ARG A 234 5.04 1.01 -13.79
N ILE A 235 4.72 2.29 -13.97
CA ILE A 235 5.28 3.36 -13.12
C ILE A 235 4.78 3.21 -11.67
N ILE A 236 3.49 2.95 -11.47
CA ILE A 236 2.91 2.79 -10.14
C ILE A 236 3.43 1.51 -9.46
N PHE A 237 3.56 0.41 -10.21
CA PHE A 237 4.13 -0.82 -9.68
C PHE A 237 5.58 -0.61 -9.23
N ILE A 238 6.40 0.05 -10.04
CA ILE A 238 7.78 0.39 -9.65
C ILE A 238 7.79 1.25 -8.39
N ARG A 239 6.89 2.25 -8.29
CA ARG A 239 6.78 3.06 -7.08
C ARG A 239 6.46 2.24 -5.83
N ASN A 240 5.58 1.24 -5.95
CA ASN A 240 5.30 0.29 -4.87
C ASN A 240 6.53 -0.53 -4.47
N LEU A 241 7.33 -0.98 -5.44
CA LEU A 241 8.58 -1.70 -5.17
C LEU A 241 9.62 -0.81 -4.49
N GLU A 242 9.74 0.45 -4.92
CA GLU A 242 10.68 1.42 -4.36
C GLU A 242 10.31 1.80 -2.91
N ASP A 243 9.02 1.98 -2.58
CA ASP A 243 8.60 2.28 -1.20
C ASP A 243 8.70 1.07 -0.27
N ARG A 244 8.57 -0.16 -0.80
CA ARG A 244 8.78 -1.40 -0.02
C ARG A 244 10.26 -1.81 0.08
N HIS A 245 11.18 -1.00 -0.45
CA HIS A 245 12.63 -1.28 -0.52
C HIS A 245 12.99 -2.60 -1.22
N ILE A 246 12.08 -3.08 -2.06
CA ILE A 246 12.29 -4.22 -2.95
C ILE A 246 13.22 -3.79 -4.09
N GLU A 247 13.01 -2.58 -4.59
CA GLU A 247 13.89 -1.92 -5.55
C GLU A 247 14.54 -0.68 -4.94
N GLN A 248 15.67 -0.29 -5.54
CA GLN A 248 16.38 0.92 -5.12
C GLN A 248 15.46 2.14 -5.21
N GLU A 249 15.35 2.85 -4.10
CA GLU A 249 14.56 4.06 -4.01
C GLU A 249 15.05 5.15 -4.98
N GLY A 250 14.11 5.87 -5.60
CA GLY A 250 14.40 7.02 -6.43
C GLY A 250 14.87 6.64 -7.83
N ARG A 251 14.80 5.36 -8.22
CA ARG A 251 15.15 4.92 -9.59
C ARG A 251 14.31 5.63 -10.65
N LEU A 252 12.99 5.73 -10.46
CA LEU A 252 12.13 6.51 -11.36
C LEU A 252 12.51 7.99 -11.37
N LEU A 253 12.77 8.56 -10.19
CA LEU A 253 13.12 9.97 -10.05
C LEU A 253 14.44 10.29 -10.76
N ALA A 254 15.45 9.43 -10.62
CA ALA A 254 16.73 9.55 -11.31
C ALA A 254 16.56 9.57 -12.83
N VAL A 255 15.65 8.76 -13.39
CA VAL A 255 15.31 8.83 -14.82
C VAL A 255 14.67 10.18 -15.16
N ALA A 256 13.68 10.62 -14.38
CA ALA A 256 13.00 11.91 -14.58
C ALA A 256 13.95 13.12 -14.47
N GLU A 257 14.99 13.04 -13.62
CA GLU A 257 16.00 14.07 -13.44
C GLU A 257 16.93 14.24 -14.64
N THR A 258 17.01 13.23 -15.52
CA THR A 258 17.75 13.38 -16.80
C THR A 258 17.06 14.32 -17.79
N LYS A 259 15.79 14.66 -17.55
CA LYS A 259 14.96 15.65 -18.28
C LYS A 259 14.64 15.37 -19.75
N THR A 260 15.38 14.49 -20.43
CA THR A 260 15.17 14.15 -21.85
C THR A 260 15.07 12.66 -22.07
N ASP A 261 14.38 12.24 -23.13
CA ASP A 261 14.28 10.84 -23.57
C ASP A 261 13.82 9.90 -22.45
N ILE A 262 12.90 10.40 -21.61
CA ILE A 262 12.49 9.80 -20.36
C ILE A 262 11.90 8.41 -20.62
N TYR A 263 11.01 8.30 -21.60
CA TYR A 263 10.38 7.02 -21.90
C TYR A 263 11.38 5.97 -22.41
N SER A 264 12.27 6.37 -23.32
CA SER A 264 13.35 5.51 -23.82
C SER A 264 14.27 5.03 -22.70
N LYS A 265 14.51 5.86 -21.67
CA LYS A 265 15.30 5.50 -20.48
C LYS A 265 14.53 4.63 -19.48
N LEU A 266 13.21 4.70 -19.46
CA LEU A 266 12.36 3.79 -18.67
C LEU A 266 12.29 2.38 -19.27
N VAL A 267 12.40 2.23 -20.59
CA VAL A 267 12.32 0.91 -21.24
C VAL A 267 13.35 -0.08 -20.69
N PRO A 268 14.66 0.24 -20.57
CA PRO A 268 15.63 -0.63 -19.91
C PRO A 268 15.25 -1.00 -18.46
N VAL A 269 14.66 -0.08 -17.69
CA VAL A 269 14.18 -0.36 -16.34
C VAL A 269 13.09 -1.44 -16.39
N PHE A 270 12.13 -1.33 -17.31
CA PHE A 270 11.09 -2.35 -17.49
C PHE A 270 11.67 -3.71 -17.88
N ARG A 271 12.69 -3.75 -18.75
CA ARG A 271 13.35 -5.01 -19.16
C ARG A 271 14.10 -5.67 -18.00
N ASN A 272 14.76 -4.88 -17.14
CA ASN A 272 15.40 -5.42 -15.94
C ASN A 272 14.37 -6.05 -14.99
N LEU A 273 13.26 -5.36 -14.76
CA LEU A 273 12.18 -5.88 -13.90
C LEU A 273 11.49 -7.11 -14.50
N ASP A 274 11.34 -7.21 -15.82
CA ASP A 274 10.84 -8.43 -16.47
C ASP A 274 11.76 -9.62 -16.22
N ARG A 275 13.08 -9.41 -16.28
CA ARG A 275 14.07 -10.46 -15.99
C ARG A 275 14.02 -10.89 -14.52
N ASP A 276 13.98 -9.92 -13.61
CA ASP A 276 14.14 -10.17 -12.18
C ASP A 276 12.84 -10.72 -11.56
N TYR A 277 11.68 -10.19 -11.96
CA TYR A 277 10.38 -10.55 -11.38
C TYR A 277 9.52 -11.44 -12.27
N ASN A 278 9.70 -11.43 -13.60
CA ASN A 278 8.88 -12.20 -14.55
C ASN A 278 7.37 -11.86 -14.58
N GLY A 279 6.99 -10.67 -14.12
CA GLY A 279 5.58 -10.25 -14.11
C GLY A 279 5.01 -9.94 -15.50
N LEU A 280 3.76 -10.34 -15.74
CA LEU A 280 2.99 -10.04 -16.98
C LEU A 280 3.06 -8.56 -17.37
N LEU A 281 3.09 -7.68 -16.37
CA LEU A 281 3.15 -6.23 -16.53
C LEU A 281 4.38 -5.79 -17.35
N PHE A 282 5.53 -6.43 -17.14
CA PHE A 282 6.81 -6.06 -17.75
C PHE A 282 7.15 -6.86 -19.01
N LYS A 283 6.25 -7.73 -19.49
CA LYS A 283 6.46 -8.39 -20.80
C LYS A 283 6.59 -7.37 -21.92
N LYS A 284 7.39 -7.67 -22.94
CA LYS A 284 7.63 -6.77 -24.07
C LYS A 284 6.31 -6.35 -24.69
N HIS A 285 6.10 -5.04 -24.84
CA HIS A 285 4.87 -4.47 -25.37
C HIS A 285 5.17 -3.45 -26.47
N PHE A 286 4.28 -3.32 -27.46
CA PHE A 286 4.47 -2.37 -28.56
C PHE A 286 4.52 -0.92 -28.07
N SER A 287 3.89 -0.64 -26.92
CA SER A 287 3.90 0.69 -26.30
C SER A 287 5.30 1.20 -26.01
N GLU A 288 6.32 0.34 -25.89
CA GLU A 288 7.72 0.73 -25.63
C GLU A 288 8.37 1.49 -26.80
N LYS A 289 7.74 1.51 -27.97
CA LYS A 289 8.19 2.24 -29.16
C LYS A 289 7.48 3.59 -29.35
N LEU A 290 6.52 3.92 -28.49
CA LEU A 290 5.71 5.12 -28.65
C LEU A 290 6.49 6.38 -28.29
N VAL A 291 6.14 7.47 -28.96
CA VAL A 291 6.65 8.80 -28.64
C VAL A 291 5.78 9.39 -27.53
N VAL A 292 6.39 9.65 -26.37
CA VAL A 292 5.74 10.25 -25.19
C VAL A 292 6.54 11.48 -24.79
N ASP A 293 5.85 12.58 -24.49
CA ASP A 293 6.48 13.82 -24.05
C ASP A 293 7.11 13.68 -22.65
N ASP A 294 8.38 14.03 -22.55
CA ASP A 294 9.16 13.99 -21.32
C ASP A 294 8.50 14.77 -20.19
N LYS A 295 7.88 15.92 -20.48
CA LYS A 295 7.22 16.74 -19.43
C LYS A 295 6.07 16.00 -18.77
N VAL A 296 5.32 15.20 -19.53
CA VAL A 296 4.20 14.42 -18.99
C VAL A 296 4.73 13.34 -18.04
N LEU A 297 5.76 12.59 -18.47
CA LEU A 297 6.35 11.53 -17.65
C LEU A 297 7.05 12.08 -16.40
N ILE A 298 7.81 13.17 -16.53
CA ILE A 298 8.44 13.85 -15.40
C ILE A 298 7.39 14.31 -14.39
N TYR A 299 6.29 14.89 -14.86
CA TYR A 299 5.20 15.30 -13.98
C TYR A 299 4.63 14.12 -13.18
N ILE A 300 4.26 13.03 -13.87
CA ILE A 300 3.69 11.84 -13.22
C ILE A 300 4.66 11.24 -12.21
N ILE A 301 5.92 11.01 -12.61
CA ILE A 301 6.95 10.42 -11.74
C ILE A 301 7.17 11.27 -10.49
N LYS A 302 7.26 12.60 -10.63
CA LYS A 302 7.45 13.49 -9.50
C LYS A 302 6.26 13.49 -8.55
N HIS A 303 5.03 13.45 -9.04
CA HIS A 303 3.82 13.43 -8.18
C HIS A 303 3.58 12.05 -7.53
N LEU A 304 4.22 11.01 -8.04
CA LEU A 304 4.28 9.70 -7.40
C LEU A 304 5.44 9.55 -6.41
N SER A 305 6.45 10.44 -6.47
CA SER A 305 7.68 10.31 -5.68
C SER A 305 7.79 11.36 -4.57
N TRP A 306 8.53 11.04 -3.50
CA TRP A 306 8.95 12.03 -2.51
C TRP A 306 9.80 13.14 -3.18
N PRO A 307 9.67 14.41 -2.77
CA PRO A 307 8.83 14.94 -1.69
C PRO A 307 7.45 15.45 -2.10
N LEU A 308 7.04 15.31 -3.37
CA LEU A 308 5.75 15.89 -3.80
C LEU A 308 4.56 14.97 -3.53
N SER A 309 4.78 13.65 -3.55
CA SER A 309 3.69 12.71 -3.39
C SER A 309 3.15 12.68 -1.97
N PRO A 310 1.82 12.80 -1.75
CA PRO A 310 1.21 12.62 -0.43
C PRO A 310 1.08 11.13 -0.04
N TYR A 311 1.36 10.20 -0.96
CA TYR A 311 1.12 8.78 -0.80
C TYR A 311 2.40 8.07 -0.36
N GLN A 312 2.23 7.12 0.54
CA GLN A 312 3.30 6.25 1.02
C GLN A 312 2.88 4.81 0.69
N PHE A 313 3.41 4.24 -0.39
CA PHE A 313 2.82 3.04 -0.99
C PHE A 313 3.03 1.76 -0.16
N ASP A 314 4.04 1.71 0.71
CA ASP A 314 4.24 0.60 1.67
C ASP A 314 3.27 0.65 2.85
N VAL A 315 2.56 1.77 3.05
CA VAL A 315 1.44 1.90 4.02
C VAL A 315 0.09 1.61 3.36
N ILE A 316 -0.04 1.85 2.05
CA ILE A 316 -1.29 1.60 1.33
C ILE A 316 -1.48 0.10 1.13
N GLU A 317 -2.57 -0.41 1.69
CA GLU A 317 -2.98 -1.81 1.55
C GLU A 317 -3.24 -2.19 0.08
N PRO A 318 -2.78 -3.37 -0.39
CA PRO A 318 -3.01 -3.85 -1.75
C PRO A 318 -4.49 -3.84 -2.16
N GLU A 319 -5.40 -4.09 -1.22
CA GLU A 319 -6.85 -4.08 -1.41
C GLU A 319 -7.37 -2.66 -1.74
N ILE A 320 -6.78 -1.61 -1.17
CA ILE A 320 -7.10 -0.22 -1.51
C ILE A 320 -6.69 0.06 -2.96
N LEU A 321 -5.48 -0.36 -3.37
CA LEU A 321 -5.01 -0.19 -4.74
C LEU A 321 -5.90 -0.94 -5.73
N GLY A 322 -6.26 -2.20 -5.44
CA GLY A 322 -7.18 -2.99 -6.26
C GLY A 322 -8.50 -2.25 -6.53
N ARG A 323 -9.11 -1.68 -5.48
CA ARG A 323 -10.34 -0.86 -5.62
C ARG A 323 -10.15 0.40 -6.46
N ILE A 324 -9.00 1.06 -6.34
CA ILE A 324 -8.69 2.27 -7.13
C ILE A 324 -8.55 1.90 -8.60
N TYR A 325 -7.82 0.81 -8.89
CA TYR A 325 -7.71 0.29 -10.24
C TYR A 325 -9.06 -0.15 -10.80
N GLU A 326 -9.93 -0.78 -10.03
CA GLU A 326 -11.25 -1.17 -10.51
C GLU A 326 -12.11 0.04 -10.93
N LYS A 327 -12.12 1.09 -10.11
CA LYS A 327 -12.78 2.34 -10.46
C LYS A 327 -12.16 2.98 -11.71
N PHE A 328 -10.83 2.91 -11.83
CA PHE A 328 -10.08 3.37 -12.99
C PHE A 328 -10.51 2.64 -14.27
N LEU A 329 -10.72 1.33 -14.22
CA LEU A 329 -11.23 0.49 -15.31
C LEU A 329 -12.70 0.79 -15.66
N GLY A 330 -13.43 1.48 -14.80
CA GLY A 330 -14.80 1.93 -15.08
C GLY A 330 -14.90 2.98 -16.21
N SER A 331 -13.76 3.47 -16.70
CA SER A 331 -13.65 4.46 -17.78
C SER A 331 -12.84 3.94 -18.96
N LYS A 332 -13.11 4.47 -20.16
CA LYS A 332 -12.38 4.18 -21.40
C LYS A 332 -11.95 5.46 -22.09
N ILE A 333 -10.84 5.40 -22.82
CA ILE A 333 -10.39 6.49 -23.70
C ILE A 333 -11.11 6.37 -25.04
N ARG A 334 -11.66 7.48 -25.52
CA ARG A 334 -12.24 7.68 -26.85
C ARG A 334 -11.40 8.70 -27.62
N LEU A 335 -11.27 8.51 -28.93
CA LEU A 335 -10.76 9.53 -29.84
C LEU A 335 -11.93 10.34 -30.42
N THR A 336 -11.79 11.66 -30.44
CA THR A 336 -12.69 12.58 -31.15
C THR A 336 -12.35 12.62 -32.64
N ALA A 337 -13.22 13.22 -33.47
CA ALA A 337 -12.97 13.40 -34.90
C ALA A 337 -11.67 14.16 -35.21
N GLY A 338 -11.23 15.05 -34.30
CA GLY A 338 -9.95 15.74 -34.40
C GLY A 338 -8.77 14.98 -33.78
N HIS A 339 -8.88 13.65 -33.62
CA HIS A 339 -7.86 12.78 -33.01
C HIS A 339 -7.44 13.21 -31.58
N ARG A 340 -8.33 13.86 -30.83
CA ARG A 340 -8.09 14.20 -29.42
C ARG A 340 -8.66 13.12 -28.52
N ALA A 341 -7.86 12.63 -27.57
CA ALA A 341 -8.29 11.68 -26.57
C ALA A 341 -9.19 12.32 -25.51
N LYS A 342 -10.23 11.60 -25.08
CA LYS A 342 -11.12 11.95 -23.98
C LYS A 342 -11.43 10.71 -23.16
N VAL A 343 -11.38 10.83 -21.84
CA VAL A 343 -11.77 9.75 -20.91
C VAL A 343 -13.26 9.88 -20.62
N GLU A 344 -14.02 8.78 -20.77
CA GLU A 344 -15.45 8.72 -20.51
C GLU A 344 -15.81 7.40 -19.80
N GLU A 345 -16.83 7.40 -18.96
CA GLU A 345 -17.31 6.17 -18.30
C GLU A 345 -17.79 5.14 -19.31
N LYS A 346 -17.50 3.85 -19.06
CA LYS A 346 -18.01 2.74 -19.86
C LYS A 346 -19.55 2.73 -19.81
N PRO A 347 -20.27 2.43 -20.92
CA PRO A 347 -21.73 2.45 -20.92
C PRO A 347 -22.38 1.54 -19.87
N ALA A 348 -21.76 0.39 -19.58
CA ALA A 348 -22.22 -0.53 -18.54
C ALA A 348 -22.16 0.12 -17.14
N VAL A 349 -21.08 0.84 -16.84
CA VAL A 349 -20.88 1.58 -15.58
C VAL A 349 -21.92 2.68 -15.43
N ARG A 350 -22.15 3.45 -16.50
CA ARG A 350 -23.19 4.49 -16.53
C ARG A 350 -24.59 3.92 -16.28
N LYS A 351 -24.91 2.77 -16.89
CA LYS A 351 -26.20 2.08 -16.70
C LYS A 351 -26.35 1.51 -15.28
N ALA A 352 -25.27 0.99 -14.71
CA ALA A 352 -25.25 0.48 -13.34
C ALA A 352 -25.32 1.60 -12.29
N GLY A 353 -25.03 2.86 -12.66
CA GLY A 353 -24.97 3.98 -11.73
C GLY A 353 -23.61 4.13 -11.03
N GLY A 354 -22.57 3.47 -11.54
CA GLY A 354 -21.21 3.49 -11.02
C GLY A 354 -20.54 2.11 -11.00
N VAL A 355 -19.30 2.08 -10.52
CA VAL A 355 -18.57 0.84 -10.22
C VAL A 355 -18.78 0.52 -8.74
N TYR A 356 -19.40 -0.63 -8.44
CA TYR A 356 -19.64 -1.10 -7.08
C TYR A 356 -18.60 -2.16 -6.72
N TYR A 357 -17.80 -1.89 -5.69
CA TYR A 357 -16.85 -2.85 -5.15
C TYR A 357 -17.48 -3.57 -3.96
N THR A 358 -17.02 -4.80 -3.71
CA THR A 358 -17.38 -5.54 -2.50
C THR A 358 -16.63 -4.97 -1.30
N PRO A 359 -17.32 -4.45 -0.26
CA PRO A 359 -16.66 -4.00 0.96
C PRO A 359 -15.81 -5.11 1.60
N GLN A 360 -14.68 -4.75 2.20
CA GLN A 360 -13.71 -5.73 2.73
C GLN A 360 -14.36 -6.69 3.74
N TYR A 361 -15.19 -6.19 4.66
CA TYR A 361 -15.86 -7.03 5.65
C TYR A 361 -16.77 -8.11 5.01
N ILE A 362 -17.31 -7.85 3.81
CA ILE A 362 -18.09 -8.85 3.06
C ILE A 362 -17.15 -9.91 2.46
N VAL A 363 -16.02 -9.48 1.89
CA VAL A 363 -14.98 -10.39 1.38
C VAL A 363 -14.50 -11.30 2.51
N ASP A 364 -14.10 -10.73 3.63
CA ASP A 364 -13.58 -11.47 4.80
C ASP A 364 -14.61 -12.47 5.32
N TYR A 365 -15.87 -12.05 5.44
CA TYR A 365 -16.96 -12.91 5.85
C TYR A 365 -17.14 -14.09 4.90
N ILE A 366 -17.21 -13.85 3.58
CA ILE A 366 -17.43 -14.91 2.59
C ILE A 366 -16.24 -15.87 2.57
N VAL A 367 -15.00 -15.36 2.54
CA VAL A 367 -13.79 -16.19 2.52
C VAL A 367 -13.72 -17.07 3.76
N LYS A 368 -13.94 -16.50 4.95
CA LYS A 368 -13.94 -17.26 6.21
C LYS A 368 -14.97 -18.39 6.21
N ASN A 369 -16.19 -18.12 5.74
CA ASN A 369 -17.28 -19.09 5.73
C ASN A 369 -17.28 -20.05 4.52
N THR A 370 -16.30 -19.92 3.61
CA THR A 370 -16.16 -20.81 2.44
C THR A 370 -14.81 -21.49 2.43
N VAL A 371 -13.74 -20.75 2.13
CA VAL A 371 -12.34 -21.22 2.13
C VAL A 371 -11.97 -21.73 3.53
N GLY A 372 -12.27 -20.96 4.58
CA GLY A 372 -11.98 -21.33 5.96
C GLY A 372 -12.59 -22.67 6.36
N GLU A 373 -13.88 -22.86 6.12
CA GLU A 373 -14.55 -24.14 6.39
C GLU A 373 -14.01 -25.28 5.51
N LYS A 374 -13.63 -25.00 4.25
CA LYS A 374 -13.08 -26.02 3.34
C LYS A 374 -11.69 -26.52 3.73
N ILE A 375 -10.86 -25.69 4.37
CA ILE A 375 -9.49 -26.04 4.79
C ILE A 375 -9.38 -26.50 6.25
N LYS A 376 -10.47 -26.41 7.00
CA LYS A 376 -10.52 -26.76 8.42
C LYS A 376 -9.98 -28.18 8.69
N GLY A 377 -9.00 -28.27 9.59
CA GLY A 377 -8.37 -29.54 9.99
C GLY A 377 -7.45 -30.19 8.95
N LYS A 378 -7.23 -29.56 7.79
CA LYS A 378 -6.32 -30.08 6.76
C LYS A 378 -4.87 -29.75 7.08
N SER A 379 -3.93 -30.36 6.36
CA SER A 379 -2.52 -29.98 6.38
C SER A 379 -2.18 -29.04 5.20
N PRO A 380 -1.02 -28.35 5.24
CA PRO A 380 -0.50 -27.60 4.10
C PRO A 380 -0.41 -28.39 2.79
N MET A 381 -0.23 -29.71 2.86
CA MET A 381 -0.13 -30.57 1.67
C MET A 381 -1.52 -30.82 1.07
N ASP A 382 -2.52 -31.13 1.89
CA ASP A 382 -3.90 -31.32 1.42
C ASP A 382 -4.50 -30.03 0.85
N ILE A 383 -4.07 -28.88 1.39
CA ILE A 383 -4.53 -27.58 0.91
C ILE A 383 -3.97 -27.27 -0.48
N ALA A 384 -2.76 -27.74 -0.82
CA ALA A 384 -2.16 -27.47 -2.13
C ALA A 384 -3.03 -27.97 -3.31
N ASP A 385 -3.87 -28.98 -3.09
CA ASP A 385 -4.77 -29.54 -4.10
C ASP A 385 -6.12 -28.82 -4.20
N ILE A 386 -6.43 -27.87 -3.31
CA ILE A 386 -7.70 -27.16 -3.29
C ILE A 386 -7.68 -26.01 -4.29
N LYS A 387 -8.66 -26.00 -5.20
CA LYS A 387 -8.83 -24.93 -6.21
C LYS A 387 -9.95 -23.99 -5.76
N ILE A 388 -9.62 -22.70 -5.69
CA ILE A 388 -10.53 -21.59 -5.37
C ILE A 388 -10.69 -20.78 -6.65
N VAL A 389 -11.91 -20.58 -7.10
CA VAL A 389 -12.21 -19.88 -8.34
C VAL A 389 -13.11 -18.67 -8.09
N ASP A 390 -12.73 -17.54 -8.68
CA ASP A 390 -13.58 -16.36 -8.83
C ASP A 390 -13.91 -16.16 -10.33
N PRO A 391 -15.12 -16.52 -10.79
CA PRO A 391 -15.48 -16.51 -12.22
C PRO A 391 -15.79 -15.12 -12.78
N ALA A 392 -15.75 -14.07 -11.95
CA ALA A 392 -15.92 -12.68 -12.36
C ALA A 392 -15.00 -11.81 -11.49
N CYS A 393 -13.70 -12.09 -11.56
CA CYS A 393 -12.77 -11.69 -10.52
C CYS A 393 -12.54 -10.19 -10.43
N GLY A 394 -12.83 -9.41 -11.49
CA GLY A 394 -12.58 -7.98 -11.52
C GLY A 394 -11.14 -7.67 -11.14
N SER A 395 -10.98 -6.78 -10.15
CA SER A 395 -9.68 -6.42 -9.57
C SER A 395 -9.05 -7.48 -8.65
N GLY A 396 -9.71 -8.63 -8.44
CA GLY A 396 -9.23 -9.74 -7.64
C GLY A 396 -9.55 -9.65 -6.15
N SER A 397 -10.56 -8.87 -5.73
CA SER A 397 -10.88 -8.65 -4.31
C SER A 397 -11.08 -9.96 -3.51
N PHE A 398 -11.86 -10.92 -4.03
CA PHE A 398 -12.04 -12.21 -3.36
C PHE A 398 -10.80 -13.10 -3.42
N LEU A 399 -10.03 -13.05 -4.52
CA LEU A 399 -8.78 -13.78 -4.66
C LEU A 399 -7.72 -13.28 -3.68
N LEU A 400 -7.63 -11.97 -3.47
CA LEU A 400 -6.78 -11.34 -2.45
C LEU A 400 -7.18 -11.79 -1.05
N GLY A 401 -8.48 -11.73 -0.72
CA GLY A 401 -8.98 -12.20 0.58
C GLY A 401 -8.69 -13.69 0.82
N ALA A 402 -8.88 -14.53 -0.20
CA ALA A 402 -8.56 -15.95 -0.13
C ALA A 402 -7.04 -16.19 0.03
N PHE A 403 -6.21 -15.41 -0.68
CA PHE A 403 -4.76 -15.49 -0.56
C PHE A 403 -4.28 -15.16 0.84
N ASP A 404 -4.73 -14.02 1.39
CA ASP A 404 -4.42 -13.57 2.73
C ASP A 404 -4.83 -14.60 3.79
N TYR A 405 -6.05 -15.14 3.67
CA TYR A 405 -6.55 -16.19 4.56
C TYR A 405 -5.68 -17.45 4.54
N LEU A 406 -5.26 -17.91 3.35
CA LEU A 406 -4.38 -19.07 3.22
C LEU A 406 -2.99 -18.79 3.80
N MET A 407 -2.42 -17.61 3.55
CA MET A 407 -1.12 -17.24 4.12
C MET A 407 -1.16 -17.26 5.65
N ASN A 408 -2.16 -16.62 6.25
CA ASN A 408 -2.33 -16.58 7.71
C ASN A 408 -2.49 -17.99 8.30
N TYR A 409 -3.32 -18.84 7.67
CA TYR A 409 -3.44 -20.25 8.05
C TYR A 409 -2.08 -20.97 8.04
N HIS A 410 -1.27 -20.78 6.98
CA HIS A 410 0.03 -21.44 6.86
C HIS A 410 1.00 -20.98 7.97
N VAL A 411 1.07 -19.68 8.25
CA VAL A 411 1.89 -19.11 9.34
C VAL A 411 1.50 -19.73 10.68
N GLU A 412 0.20 -19.76 11.01
CA GLU A 412 -0.30 -20.37 12.24
C GLU A 412 0.04 -21.86 12.33
N TRP A 413 -0.18 -22.61 11.25
CA TRP A 413 0.06 -24.04 11.21
C TRP A 413 1.55 -24.37 11.40
N TYR A 414 2.45 -23.67 10.69
CA TYR A 414 3.89 -23.84 10.84
C TYR A 414 4.38 -23.42 12.23
N GLY A 415 3.75 -22.41 12.84
CA GLY A 415 3.98 -22.03 14.24
C GLY A 415 3.74 -23.15 15.23
N ILE A 416 2.67 -23.91 15.06
CA ILE A 416 2.34 -25.06 15.91
C ILE A 416 3.22 -26.29 15.54
N ASN A 417 3.63 -26.42 14.28
CA ASN A 417 4.28 -27.62 13.74
C ASN A 417 5.77 -27.43 13.39
N ARG A 418 6.50 -26.52 14.06
CA ARG A 418 7.90 -26.16 13.74
C ARG A 418 8.87 -27.36 13.58
N GLY A 419 8.63 -28.45 14.31
CA GLY A 419 9.47 -29.66 14.27
C GLY A 419 9.36 -30.49 12.98
N LYS A 420 8.37 -30.23 12.10
CA LYS A 420 8.16 -31.02 10.88
C LYS A 420 9.13 -30.59 9.77
N ARG A 421 10.21 -31.37 9.61
CA ARG A 421 11.29 -31.13 8.62
C ARG A 421 10.81 -31.03 7.17
N SER A 422 9.70 -31.67 6.82
CA SER A 422 9.13 -31.65 5.45
C SER A 422 8.76 -30.25 4.98
N TYR A 423 8.46 -29.32 5.89
CA TYR A 423 8.02 -27.96 5.56
C TYR A 423 9.07 -26.88 5.87
N LYS A 424 10.33 -27.27 6.15
CA LYS A 424 11.38 -26.33 6.58
C LYS A 424 11.69 -25.24 5.54
N LYS A 425 11.40 -25.46 4.26
CA LYS A 425 11.61 -24.49 3.18
C LYS A 425 10.43 -23.54 2.95
N ASP A 426 9.28 -23.83 3.55
CA ASP A 426 8.04 -23.08 3.32
C ASP A 426 7.98 -21.80 4.16
N TRP A 427 8.85 -21.71 5.17
CA TRP A 427 8.85 -20.63 6.15
C TRP A 427 10.26 -20.37 6.67
N TYR A 428 10.46 -19.22 7.28
CA TYR A 428 11.69 -18.83 7.94
C TYR A 428 11.38 -17.99 9.19
N LEU A 429 12.38 -17.81 10.05
CA LEU A 429 12.29 -16.89 11.19
C LEU A 429 12.90 -15.54 10.81
N THR A 430 12.21 -14.46 11.13
CA THR A 430 12.77 -13.11 11.09
C THR A 430 13.86 -12.95 12.15
N THR A 431 14.58 -11.83 12.12
CA THR A 431 15.50 -11.43 13.20
C THR A 431 14.84 -11.41 14.57
N ASP A 432 13.53 -11.17 14.59
CA ASP A 432 12.70 -11.03 15.79
C ASP A 432 11.95 -12.33 16.16
N GLU A 433 12.39 -13.47 15.60
CA GLU A 433 11.86 -14.82 15.85
C GLU A 433 10.40 -15.08 15.41
N ASP A 434 9.85 -14.23 14.53
CA ASP A 434 8.53 -14.47 13.93
C ASP A 434 8.61 -15.39 12.72
N ILE A 435 7.56 -16.19 12.55
CA ILE A 435 7.42 -17.02 11.36
C ILE A 435 6.88 -16.19 10.22
N ARG A 436 7.60 -16.19 9.11
CA ARG A 436 7.10 -15.71 7.81
C ARG A 436 7.16 -16.83 6.79
N LEU A 437 6.27 -16.76 5.80
CA LEU A 437 6.30 -17.67 4.66
C LEU A 437 7.45 -17.30 3.72
N SER A 438 8.12 -18.31 3.17
CA SER A 438 9.04 -18.08 2.07
C SER A 438 8.29 -17.57 0.84
N VAL A 439 8.97 -16.80 0.00
CA VAL A 439 8.40 -16.27 -1.25
C VAL A 439 7.98 -17.42 -2.17
N GLU A 440 8.75 -18.50 -2.21
CA GLU A 440 8.38 -19.71 -2.94
C GLU A 440 7.06 -20.30 -2.43
N LYS A 441 6.84 -20.35 -1.11
CA LYS A 441 5.57 -20.84 -0.57
C LYS A 441 4.41 -19.93 -0.92
N LYS A 442 4.59 -18.61 -0.83
CA LYS A 442 3.58 -17.62 -1.26
C LYS A 442 3.23 -17.82 -2.75
N ALA A 443 4.24 -17.99 -3.59
CA ALA A 443 4.08 -18.26 -5.02
C ALA A 443 3.35 -19.59 -5.30
N ASP A 444 3.62 -20.63 -4.51
CA ASP A 444 2.93 -21.92 -4.62
C ASP A 444 1.46 -21.81 -4.22
N ILE A 445 1.12 -21.04 -3.19
CA ILE A 445 -0.28 -20.78 -2.83
C ILE A 445 -0.99 -20.08 -4.00
N LEU A 446 -0.39 -19.03 -4.58
CA LEU A 446 -0.97 -18.34 -5.73
C LEU A 446 -1.24 -19.29 -6.91
N LYS A 447 -0.22 -20.05 -7.35
CA LYS A 447 -0.32 -20.94 -8.52
C LYS A 447 -1.23 -22.14 -8.29
N ASN A 448 -1.21 -22.72 -7.10
CA ASN A 448 -1.91 -23.97 -6.84
C ASN A 448 -3.35 -23.74 -6.42
N ASN A 449 -3.65 -22.63 -5.75
CA ASN A 449 -4.95 -22.45 -5.12
C ASN A 449 -5.86 -21.47 -5.81
N LEU A 450 -5.33 -20.41 -6.44
CA LEU A 450 -6.16 -19.27 -6.84
C LEU A 450 -6.36 -19.21 -8.36
N TYR A 451 -7.62 -19.12 -8.76
CA TYR A 451 -8.04 -19.08 -10.16
C TYR A 451 -9.08 -17.99 -10.35
N GLY A 452 -8.98 -17.24 -11.44
CA GLY A 452 -9.83 -16.09 -11.71
C GLY A 452 -10.18 -15.99 -13.19
N VAL A 453 -11.37 -15.52 -13.48
CA VAL A 453 -11.80 -15.22 -14.85
C VAL A 453 -12.46 -13.85 -14.86
N ASP A 454 -12.09 -13.02 -15.82
CA ASP A 454 -12.83 -11.79 -16.12
C ASP A 454 -12.90 -11.54 -17.62
N ILE A 455 -14.02 -10.97 -18.07
CA ILE A 455 -14.23 -10.63 -19.48
C ILE A 455 -13.34 -9.46 -19.92
N ASP A 456 -12.97 -8.59 -18.98
CA ASP A 456 -12.10 -7.45 -19.21
C ASP A 456 -10.63 -7.84 -18.96
N ARG A 457 -9.82 -7.77 -20.03
CA ARG A 457 -8.38 -8.04 -19.94
C ARG A 457 -7.70 -7.11 -18.93
N GLU A 458 -8.10 -5.84 -18.89
CA GLU A 458 -7.49 -4.87 -17.97
C GLU A 458 -7.77 -5.27 -16.51
N ALA A 459 -8.95 -5.83 -16.22
CA ALA A 459 -9.29 -6.34 -14.89
C ALA A 459 -8.42 -7.53 -14.49
N THR A 460 -8.21 -8.48 -15.41
CA THR A 460 -7.31 -9.62 -15.15
C THR A 460 -5.86 -9.18 -14.88
N GLU A 461 -5.36 -8.16 -15.59
CA GLU A 461 -4.02 -7.61 -15.36
C GLU A 461 -3.91 -6.93 -14.00
N VAL A 462 -4.94 -6.17 -13.60
CA VAL A 462 -5.03 -5.56 -12.26
C VAL A 462 -5.10 -6.63 -11.16
N SER A 463 -5.88 -7.68 -11.34
CA SER A 463 -5.99 -8.78 -10.37
C SER A 463 -4.64 -9.44 -10.11
N ILE A 464 -3.90 -9.77 -11.17
CA ILE A 464 -2.55 -10.32 -11.08
C ILE A 464 -1.62 -9.35 -10.34
N MET A 465 -1.68 -8.05 -10.67
CA MET A 465 -0.85 -7.03 -10.03
C MET A 465 -1.14 -6.92 -8.53
N SER A 466 -2.41 -6.87 -8.13
CA SER A 466 -2.78 -6.80 -6.71
C SER A 466 -2.30 -8.04 -5.95
N LEU A 467 -2.40 -9.24 -6.53
CA LEU A 467 -1.89 -10.47 -5.93
C LEU A 467 -0.36 -10.44 -5.78
N TYR A 468 0.37 -9.91 -6.76
CA TYR A 468 1.81 -9.72 -6.65
C TYR A 468 2.19 -8.70 -5.58
N LEU A 469 1.48 -7.57 -5.49
CA LEU A 469 1.71 -6.59 -4.42
C LEU A 469 1.47 -7.20 -3.05
N LYS A 470 0.42 -8.02 -2.89
CA LYS A 470 0.14 -8.74 -1.65
C LYS A 470 1.21 -9.77 -1.31
N LEU A 471 1.71 -10.51 -2.31
CA LEU A 471 2.81 -11.46 -2.12
C LEU A 471 4.08 -10.77 -1.60
N LEU A 472 4.32 -9.55 -2.08
CA LEU A 472 5.46 -8.70 -1.78
C LEU A 472 5.27 -7.79 -0.56
N ASP A 473 4.10 -7.79 0.08
CA ASP A 473 3.72 -6.75 1.05
C ASP A 473 4.62 -6.70 2.29
N GLU A 474 5.11 -7.87 2.72
CA GLU A 474 6.06 -8.01 3.83
C GLU A 474 7.52 -7.71 3.45
N GLY A 475 7.79 -7.34 2.19
CA GLY A 475 9.14 -7.11 1.67
C GLY A 475 10.02 -8.36 1.62
N PHE A 476 11.33 -8.15 1.58
CA PHE A 476 12.36 -9.20 1.61
C PHE A 476 13.27 -8.98 2.81
N ASP A 477 13.46 -10.00 3.64
CA ASP A 477 14.50 -9.95 4.68
C ASP A 477 15.91 -10.03 4.05
N LYS A 478 16.94 -9.50 4.73
CA LYS A 478 18.33 -9.39 4.22
C LYS A 478 18.90 -10.69 3.61
N GLY A 479 18.42 -11.86 4.04
CA GLY A 479 18.82 -13.18 3.50
C GLY A 479 18.17 -13.58 2.16
N GLN A 480 17.18 -12.83 1.68
CA GLN A 480 16.41 -13.15 0.47
C GLN A 480 16.96 -12.50 -0.81
N ALA A 481 18.06 -11.75 -0.74
CA ALA A 481 18.76 -11.21 -1.92
C ALA A 481 19.12 -12.30 -2.95
N MET A 482 19.31 -13.55 -2.49
CA MET A 482 19.54 -14.72 -3.34
C MET A 482 18.36 -15.07 -4.27
N LEU A 483 17.13 -14.62 -3.98
CA LEU A 483 15.99 -14.83 -4.88
C LEU A 483 16.16 -14.04 -6.18
N PHE A 484 16.67 -12.81 -6.12
CA PHE A 484 16.93 -11.99 -7.30
C PHE A 484 18.05 -12.54 -8.17
N LEU A 485 19.00 -13.31 -7.60
CA LEU A 485 20.05 -13.99 -8.35
C LEU A 485 19.53 -15.16 -9.19
N LYS A 486 18.37 -15.75 -8.83
CA LYS A 486 17.73 -16.81 -9.62
C LYS A 486 16.83 -16.27 -10.74
N GLY A 487 16.41 -15.00 -10.66
CA GLY A 487 15.36 -14.43 -11.50
C GLY A 487 13.98 -15.05 -11.21
N HIS A 488 12.93 -14.51 -11.83
CA HIS A 488 11.55 -15.01 -11.75
C HIS A 488 10.95 -15.04 -10.33
N VAL A 489 11.10 -13.97 -9.57
CA VAL A 489 10.55 -13.85 -8.20
C VAL A 489 9.02 -14.01 -8.16
N LEU A 490 8.30 -13.48 -9.16
CA LEU A 490 6.85 -13.61 -9.25
C LEU A 490 6.48 -14.83 -10.12
N PRO A 491 5.50 -15.64 -9.68
CA PRO A 491 5.04 -16.77 -10.48
C PRO A 491 4.31 -16.28 -11.74
N ASP A 492 4.40 -17.02 -12.84
CA ASP A 492 3.52 -16.78 -13.98
C ASP A 492 2.07 -17.14 -13.62
N MET A 493 1.18 -16.16 -13.70
CA MET A 493 -0.24 -16.29 -13.32
C MET A 493 -1.16 -16.35 -14.54
N SER A 494 -0.62 -16.44 -15.77
CA SER A 494 -1.41 -16.40 -17.01
C SER A 494 -2.40 -17.57 -17.16
N GLU A 495 -2.10 -18.73 -16.57
CA GLU A 495 -3.02 -19.89 -16.54
C GLU A 495 -3.96 -19.87 -15.32
N ASN A 496 -3.64 -19.08 -14.30
CA ASN A 496 -4.45 -18.94 -13.09
C ASN A 496 -5.55 -17.89 -13.29
N ILE A 497 -5.20 -16.73 -13.84
CA ILE A 497 -6.12 -15.62 -14.08
C ILE A 497 -6.27 -15.42 -15.59
N LYS A 498 -7.46 -15.71 -16.12
CA LYS A 498 -7.72 -15.71 -17.56
C LYS A 498 -8.73 -14.67 -17.98
N CYS A 499 -8.51 -14.12 -19.18
CA CYS A 499 -9.43 -13.19 -19.81
C CYS A 499 -10.42 -13.93 -20.72
N GLY A 500 -11.68 -13.99 -20.32
CA GLY A 500 -12.77 -14.58 -21.07
C GLY A 500 -14.12 -14.49 -20.36
N ASN A 501 -15.15 -15.00 -21.02
CA ASN A 501 -16.51 -15.03 -20.50
C ASN A 501 -16.77 -16.36 -19.77
N SER A 502 -16.93 -16.29 -18.45
CA SER A 502 -17.21 -17.44 -17.58
C SER A 502 -18.54 -18.15 -17.84
N LEU A 503 -19.43 -17.54 -18.63
CA LEU A 503 -20.73 -18.11 -18.99
C LEU A 503 -20.70 -18.87 -20.33
N ILE A 504 -19.58 -18.85 -21.06
CA ILE A 504 -19.49 -19.37 -22.43
C ILE A 504 -18.44 -20.47 -22.49
N GLY A 505 -18.86 -21.68 -22.85
CA GLY A 505 -18.00 -22.85 -23.05
C GLY A 505 -17.22 -22.79 -24.34
N SER A 506 -16.09 -23.52 -24.40
CA SER A 506 -15.19 -23.59 -25.57
C SER A 506 -15.87 -24.06 -26.86
N ASP A 507 -17.02 -24.71 -26.74
CA ASP A 507 -17.87 -25.24 -27.80
C ASP A 507 -18.84 -24.20 -28.40
N TYR A 508 -18.89 -22.98 -27.87
CA TYR A 508 -19.87 -21.96 -28.29
C TYR A 508 -19.82 -21.62 -29.78
N PHE A 509 -18.63 -21.67 -30.39
CA PHE A 509 -18.45 -21.41 -31.82
C PHE A 509 -18.44 -22.67 -32.68
N ASP A 510 -18.65 -23.86 -32.10
CA ASP A 510 -18.67 -25.11 -32.87
C ASP A 510 -19.79 -25.08 -33.91
N GLY A 511 -19.41 -25.21 -35.19
CA GLY A 511 -20.34 -25.14 -36.31
C GLY A 511 -20.80 -23.72 -36.71
N GLN A 512 -20.29 -22.67 -36.08
CA GLN A 512 -20.60 -21.27 -36.41
C GLN A 512 -19.45 -20.61 -37.18
N ASN A 513 -19.77 -19.74 -38.14
CA ASN A 513 -18.74 -18.97 -38.84
C ASN A 513 -18.40 -17.69 -38.06
N ILE A 514 -17.23 -17.69 -37.41
CA ILE A 514 -16.73 -16.59 -36.56
C ILE A 514 -16.69 -15.24 -37.31
N SER A 515 -16.52 -15.24 -38.64
CA SER A 515 -16.47 -14.01 -39.45
C SER A 515 -17.83 -13.29 -39.58
N LEU A 516 -18.92 -13.91 -39.13
CA LEU A 516 -20.26 -13.32 -39.15
C LEU A 516 -20.55 -12.45 -37.90
N PHE A 517 -19.75 -12.59 -36.86
CA PHE A 517 -19.89 -11.82 -35.62
C PHE A 517 -19.09 -10.52 -35.72
N ASP A 518 -19.63 -9.44 -35.15
CA ASP A 518 -18.86 -8.20 -35.04
C ASP A 518 -17.75 -8.33 -33.98
N ASN A 519 -16.77 -7.40 -34.01
CA ASN A 519 -15.64 -7.43 -33.09
C ASN A 519 -16.04 -7.32 -31.60
N GLU A 520 -17.22 -6.75 -31.29
CA GLU A 520 -17.72 -6.68 -29.91
C GLU A 520 -18.36 -8.01 -29.47
N GLU A 521 -19.11 -8.66 -30.34
CA GLU A 521 -19.70 -9.99 -30.12
C GLU A 521 -18.62 -11.06 -29.96
N VAL A 522 -17.56 -11.01 -30.78
CA VAL A 522 -16.41 -11.92 -30.63
C VAL A 522 -15.70 -11.69 -29.29
N LYS A 523 -15.51 -10.44 -28.87
CA LYS A 523 -14.92 -10.12 -27.54
C LYS A 523 -15.80 -10.62 -26.39
N LYS A 524 -17.13 -10.46 -26.49
CA LYS A 524 -18.08 -10.91 -25.45
C LYS A 524 -18.23 -12.42 -25.39
N SER A 525 -17.89 -13.12 -26.47
CA SER A 525 -18.03 -14.56 -26.62
C SER A 525 -16.69 -15.30 -26.46
N LYS A 526 -15.65 -14.59 -26.02
CA LYS A 526 -14.30 -15.14 -25.87
C LYS A 526 -14.25 -16.16 -24.73
N CYS A 527 -14.03 -17.43 -25.08
CA CYS A 527 -13.75 -18.51 -24.13
C CYS A 527 -12.33 -18.40 -23.56
N PHE A 528 -12.02 -19.10 -22.47
CA PHE A 528 -10.74 -19.02 -21.75
C PHE A 528 -10.16 -20.39 -21.39
#